data_AF-A0A059DZW1-F1
#
_entry.id   AF-A0A059DZW1-F1
#
_cell.length_a   1.000
_cell.length_b   1.000
_cell.length_c   1.000
_cell.angle_alpha   90.00
_cell.angle_beta   90.00
_cell.angle_gamma   90.00
#
_symmetry.space_group_name_H-M   'P 1'
#
loop_
_entity.id
_entity.type
_entity.pdbx_description
1 polymer ?
#
loop_
_entity_poly.entity_id
_entity_poly.type
_entity_poly.pdbx_seq_one_letter_code
_entity_poly.pdbx_strand_id
1 'polypeptide(L)'
;MLKSTGSPAPDTCLKSNLRRVPNRSYVPGMRRYPIYISLAAAALLAACATAPEAADTGPPPEAVIAEALSETNPFEAEALLSDLLARSSLTTEQRVQALYHRGSLRRQDADDREGAVEDFEALLALAPDHSLAPNAQTELDYVRTDIEEIKASMNRFLNLPDWFDGTWTLGQHEQAVTRYRTSGLAPTPEQVQTLIQAGYICEADSQEARLHDFGEDRDDLAGMEWCDAPTS
;
A
#
# COMPACT_ATOMS: atom_id res chain seq x y z
N MET A 1 -20.03 -22.25 38.90
CA MET A 1 -21.22 -23.04 38.50
C MET A 1 -21.55 -22.71 37.05
N LEU A 2 -21.52 -23.69 36.15
CA LEU A 2 -21.89 -23.57 34.74
C LEU A 2 -23.42 -23.64 34.55
N LYS A 3 -23.93 -22.91 33.54
CA LYS A 3 -25.02 -23.24 32.58
C LYS A 3 -25.31 -21.96 31.77
N SER A 4 -25.07 -21.85 30.46
CA SER A 4 -25.56 -22.58 29.26
C SER A 4 -27.03 -22.31 28.90
N THR A 5 -27.26 -22.23 27.58
CA THR A 5 -28.50 -22.09 26.77
C THR A 5 -28.90 -20.64 26.45
N GLY A 6 -29.24 -20.24 25.23
CA GLY A 6 -29.39 -20.90 23.92
C GLY A 6 -30.16 -19.95 22.97
N SER A 7 -29.70 -19.79 21.73
CA SER A 7 -30.46 -19.20 20.59
C SER A 7 -31.45 -20.26 20.03
N PRO A 8 -32.48 -19.98 19.19
CA PRO A 8 -32.35 -19.29 17.89
C PRO A 8 -33.58 -18.47 17.37
N ALA A 9 -33.37 -17.85 16.19
CA ALA A 9 -34.35 -17.13 15.37
C ALA A 9 -35.40 -18.02 14.65
N PRO A 10 -36.48 -17.45 14.07
CA PRO A 10 -37.36 -18.17 13.16
C PRO A 10 -37.24 -17.76 11.68
N ASP A 11 -37.19 -18.78 10.83
CA ASP A 11 -37.55 -18.76 9.40
C ASP A 11 -39.08 -18.60 9.22
N THR A 12 -39.53 -17.94 8.15
CA THR A 12 -40.86 -18.24 7.58
C THR A 12 -40.96 -17.85 6.10
N CYS A 13 -40.91 -18.86 5.24
CA CYS A 13 -41.44 -18.86 3.88
C CYS A 13 -42.97 -19.05 3.92
N LEU A 14 -43.74 -18.27 3.15
CA LEU A 14 -45.17 -18.53 2.92
C LEU A 14 -45.55 -18.44 1.43
N LYS A 15 -46.43 -19.36 1.07
CA LYS A 15 -46.73 -19.89 -0.27
C LYS A 15 -47.92 -19.19 -0.95
N SER A 16 -47.93 -19.30 -2.29
CA SER A 16 -49.10 -19.60 -3.16
C SER A 16 -50.07 -18.44 -3.48
N ASN A 17 -50.84 -18.38 -4.58
CA ASN A 17 -51.45 -19.42 -5.41
C ASN A 17 -52.18 -18.80 -6.65
N LEU A 18 -52.64 -19.67 -7.57
CA LEU A 18 -53.68 -19.51 -8.62
C LEU A 18 -53.23 -18.90 -9.99
N ARG A 19 -53.68 -19.38 -11.16
CA ARG A 19 -54.98 -19.99 -11.50
C ARG A 19 -54.91 -20.78 -12.84
N ARG A 20 -55.66 -21.89 -12.94
CA ARG A 20 -55.90 -22.70 -14.17
C ARG A 20 -57.00 -22.11 -15.05
N VAL A 21 -56.93 -22.39 -16.35
CA VAL A 21 -58.09 -22.47 -17.27
C VAL A 21 -57.93 -23.70 -18.17
N PRO A 22 -58.99 -24.51 -18.42
CA PRO A 22 -58.97 -25.61 -19.38
C PRO A 22 -59.83 -25.31 -20.62
N ASN A 23 -59.49 -25.86 -21.80
CA ASN A 23 -60.48 -26.61 -22.59
C ASN A 23 -59.90 -27.49 -23.70
N ARG A 24 -60.75 -28.44 -24.08
CA ARG A 24 -60.59 -29.73 -24.76
C ARG A 24 -60.80 -29.62 -26.27
N SER A 25 -60.17 -30.50 -27.08
CA SER A 25 -60.78 -31.19 -28.23
C SER A 25 -59.87 -32.27 -28.83
N TYR A 26 -60.46 -33.43 -29.09
CA TYR A 26 -59.99 -34.68 -29.72
C TYR A 26 -60.14 -34.55 -31.27
N VAL A 27 -59.45 -35.26 -32.20
CA VAL A 27 -59.66 -36.64 -32.77
C VAL A 27 -58.41 -37.02 -33.66
N PRO A 28 -58.29 -38.20 -34.36
CA PRO A 28 -57.09 -39.04 -34.32
C PRO A 28 -56.42 -39.26 -35.72
N GLY A 29 -55.32 -40.01 -35.77
CA GLY A 29 -54.79 -40.49 -37.06
C GLY A 29 -53.45 -41.22 -36.95
N MET A 30 -53.48 -42.54 -37.13
CA MET A 30 -52.33 -43.45 -37.18
C MET A 30 -51.36 -43.12 -38.33
N ARG A 31 -50.04 -43.23 -38.06
CA ARG A 31 -49.16 -44.13 -38.82
C ARG A 31 -47.81 -44.31 -38.13
N ARG A 32 -47.45 -45.59 -37.96
CA ARG A 32 -46.21 -46.10 -37.38
C ARG A 32 -45.07 -45.99 -38.40
N TYR A 33 -43.89 -45.56 -38.00
CA TYR A 33 -42.59 -46.11 -38.46
C TYR A 33 -41.51 -45.81 -37.41
N PRO A 34 -40.81 -46.82 -36.86
CA PRO A 34 -39.70 -46.60 -35.94
C PRO A 34 -38.39 -46.47 -36.74
N ILE A 35 -37.67 -45.37 -36.56
CA ILE A 35 -36.27 -45.26 -36.95
C ILE A 35 -35.48 -45.02 -35.68
N TYR A 36 -34.72 -46.05 -35.30
CA TYR A 36 -33.73 -46.03 -34.24
C TYR A 36 -32.61 -45.07 -34.63
N ILE A 37 -32.45 -43.98 -33.88
CA ILE A 37 -31.23 -43.18 -33.87
C ILE A 37 -30.59 -43.41 -32.51
N SER A 38 -29.50 -44.17 -32.52
CA SER A 38 -28.61 -44.38 -31.39
C SER A 38 -28.02 -43.04 -30.96
N LEU A 39 -28.46 -42.54 -29.80
CA LEU A 39 -27.83 -41.41 -29.12
C LEU A 39 -26.54 -41.92 -28.46
N ALA A 40 -25.40 -41.63 -29.08
CA ALA A 40 -24.11 -41.73 -28.44
C ALA A 40 -24.03 -40.66 -27.34
N ALA A 41 -24.04 -41.10 -26.07
CA ALA A 41 -23.79 -40.24 -24.93
C ALA A 41 -22.31 -39.86 -24.90
N ALA A 42 -21.98 -38.66 -25.38
CA ALA A 42 -20.66 -38.07 -25.16
C ALA A 42 -20.58 -37.56 -23.72
N ALA A 43 -19.79 -38.26 -22.90
CA ALA A 43 -19.41 -37.78 -21.57
C ALA A 43 -18.49 -36.56 -21.73
N LEU A 44 -19.02 -35.37 -21.46
CA LEU A 44 -18.22 -34.14 -21.37
C LEU A 44 -17.42 -34.20 -20.06
N LEU A 45 -16.13 -34.49 -20.16
CA LEU A 45 -15.18 -34.22 -19.10
C LEU A 45 -15.11 -32.70 -18.93
N ALA A 46 -15.69 -32.20 -17.85
CA ALA A 46 -15.45 -30.84 -17.38
C ALA A 46 -13.99 -30.75 -16.92
N ALA A 47 -13.10 -30.38 -17.84
CA ALA A 47 -11.79 -29.90 -17.48
C ALA A 47 -11.99 -28.55 -16.76
N CYS A 48 -11.80 -28.52 -15.44
CA CYS A 48 -11.56 -27.27 -14.73
C CYS A 48 -10.24 -26.69 -15.27
N ALA A 49 -10.32 -25.94 -16.37
CA ALA A 49 -9.26 -25.02 -16.73
C ALA A 49 -9.25 -23.96 -15.62
N THR A 50 -8.38 -24.16 -14.63
CA THR A 50 -7.95 -23.07 -13.76
C THR A 50 -7.45 -21.98 -14.68
N ALA A 51 -8.21 -20.88 -14.76
CA ALA A 51 -7.75 -19.68 -15.44
C ALA A 51 -6.34 -19.37 -14.90
N PRO A 52 -5.37 -19.05 -15.78
CA PRO A 52 -4.06 -18.64 -15.28
C PRO A 52 -4.29 -17.51 -14.30
N GLU A 53 -3.77 -17.70 -13.08
CA GLU A 53 -3.75 -16.67 -12.05
C GLU A 53 -3.30 -15.38 -12.71
N ALA A 54 -4.09 -14.31 -12.57
CA ALA A 54 -3.82 -13.05 -13.26
C ALA A 54 -2.39 -12.65 -12.92
N ALA A 55 -1.49 -12.79 -13.88
CA ALA A 55 -0.11 -12.38 -13.71
C ALA A 55 -0.14 -10.93 -13.29
N ASP A 56 0.51 -10.61 -12.19
CA ASP A 56 0.70 -9.26 -11.67
C ASP A 56 1.04 -8.27 -12.81
N THR A 57 0.01 -7.56 -13.31
CA THR A 57 0.01 -6.89 -14.62
C THR A 57 0.60 -5.48 -14.59
N GLY A 58 1.43 -5.16 -13.60
CA GLY A 58 2.05 -3.84 -13.52
C GLY A 58 2.99 -3.54 -14.70
N PRO A 59 3.42 -2.27 -14.86
CA PRO A 59 4.51 -1.94 -15.77
C PRO A 59 5.76 -2.79 -15.50
N PRO A 60 6.63 -3.05 -16.50
CA PRO A 60 7.86 -3.80 -16.30
C PRO A 60 8.68 -3.25 -15.11
N PRO A 61 9.24 -4.10 -14.24
CA PRO A 61 10.00 -3.65 -13.06
C PRO A 61 11.10 -2.64 -13.39
N GLU A 62 11.80 -2.83 -14.50
CA GLU A 62 12.88 -1.93 -14.94
C GLU A 62 12.36 -0.54 -15.30
N ALA A 63 11.13 -0.45 -15.83
CA ALA A 63 10.49 0.83 -16.13
C ALA A 63 10.08 1.56 -14.85
N VAL A 64 9.53 0.84 -13.86
CA VAL A 64 9.18 1.42 -12.55
C VAL A 64 10.42 1.93 -11.81
N ILE A 65 11.52 1.16 -11.84
CA ILE A 65 12.80 1.61 -11.24
C ILE A 65 13.30 2.88 -11.96
N ALA A 66 13.27 2.91 -13.30
CA ALA A 66 13.71 4.07 -14.05
C ALA A 66 12.86 5.32 -13.76
N GLU A 67 11.55 5.14 -13.61
CA GLU A 67 10.61 6.20 -13.23
C GLU A 67 10.94 6.74 -11.84
N ALA A 68 11.06 5.86 -10.84
CA ALA A 68 11.43 6.25 -9.48
C ALA A 68 12.77 7.00 -9.40
N LEU A 69 13.77 6.60 -10.19
CA LEU A 69 15.07 7.28 -10.24
C LEU A 69 15.05 8.63 -10.98
N SER A 70 13.98 8.92 -11.71
CA SER A 70 13.78 10.22 -12.38
C SER A 70 12.84 11.16 -11.63
N GLU A 71 12.16 10.63 -10.61
CA GLU A 71 11.22 11.38 -9.81
C GLU A 71 11.96 12.40 -8.94
N THR A 72 11.43 13.62 -8.89
CA THR A 72 11.98 14.72 -8.12
C THR A 72 11.47 14.71 -6.67
N ASN A 73 10.24 14.22 -6.44
CA ASN A 73 9.71 14.03 -5.10
C ASN A 73 10.21 12.69 -4.50
N PRO A 74 11.10 12.69 -3.51
CA PRO A 74 11.68 11.46 -2.98
C PRO A 74 10.63 10.54 -2.34
N PHE A 75 9.52 11.07 -1.84
CA PHE A 75 8.45 10.28 -1.23
C PHE A 75 7.61 9.54 -2.28
N GLU A 76 7.37 10.16 -3.44
CA GLU A 76 6.72 9.51 -4.59
C GLU A 76 7.65 8.44 -5.19
N ALA A 77 8.95 8.73 -5.31
CA ALA A 77 9.96 7.77 -5.74
C ALA A 77 9.98 6.53 -4.83
N GLU A 78 9.90 6.73 -3.51
CA GLU A 78 9.86 5.65 -2.53
C GLU A 78 8.56 4.84 -2.64
N ALA A 79 7.42 5.51 -2.82
CA ALA A 79 6.12 4.86 -3.00
C ALA A 79 6.13 3.93 -4.22
N LEU A 80 6.66 4.40 -5.37
CA LEU A 80 6.81 3.59 -6.58
C LEU A 80 7.64 2.31 -6.35
N LEU A 81 8.78 2.43 -5.65
CA LEU A 81 9.64 1.29 -5.34
C LEU A 81 9.00 0.35 -4.32
N SER A 82 8.22 0.89 -3.39
CA SER A 82 7.47 0.11 -2.40
C SER A 82 6.36 -0.72 -3.04
N ASP A 83 5.58 -0.11 -3.93
CA ASP A 83 4.58 -0.80 -4.74
C ASP A 83 5.20 -1.86 -5.64
N LEU A 84 6.38 -1.58 -6.21
CA LEU A 84 7.12 -2.58 -6.96
C LEU A 84 7.52 -3.76 -6.08
N LEU A 85 8.06 -3.52 -4.88
CA LEU A 85 8.53 -4.58 -3.98
C LEU A 85 7.39 -5.44 -3.40
N ALA A 86 6.18 -4.89 -3.34
CA ALA A 86 4.96 -5.62 -2.94
C ALA A 86 4.54 -6.68 -3.98
N ARG A 87 5.04 -6.60 -5.21
CA ARG A 87 4.77 -7.56 -6.29
C ARG A 87 5.37 -8.93 -5.98
N SER A 88 4.54 -9.97 -6.07
CA SER A 88 4.98 -11.37 -5.90
C SER A 88 5.68 -11.92 -7.14
N SER A 89 5.55 -11.24 -8.28
CA SER A 89 6.04 -11.67 -9.59
C SER A 89 7.52 -11.37 -9.85
N LEU A 90 8.18 -10.60 -8.98
CA LEU A 90 9.57 -10.19 -9.19
C LEU A 90 10.53 -11.37 -9.18
N THR A 91 11.43 -11.39 -10.15
CA THR A 91 12.63 -12.24 -10.08
C THR A 91 13.54 -11.78 -8.94
N THR A 92 14.45 -12.65 -8.51
CA THR A 92 15.48 -12.30 -7.51
C THR A 92 16.30 -11.08 -7.94
N GLU A 93 16.71 -11.02 -9.21
CA GLU A 93 17.45 -9.88 -9.76
C GLU A 93 16.67 -8.57 -9.60
N GLN A 94 15.41 -8.55 -10.05
CA GLN A 94 14.57 -7.36 -9.97
C GLN A 94 14.31 -6.92 -8.53
N ARG A 95 14.08 -7.88 -7.62
CA ARG A 95 13.91 -7.58 -6.20
C ARG A 95 15.18 -6.98 -5.59
N VAL A 96 16.34 -7.52 -5.93
CA VAL A 96 17.64 -6.98 -5.47
C VAL A 96 17.87 -5.55 -5.98
N GLN A 97 17.61 -5.27 -7.26
CA GLN A 97 17.74 -3.93 -7.82
C GLN A 97 16.79 -2.94 -7.12
N ALA A 98 15.51 -3.31 -6.96
CA ALA A 98 14.52 -2.47 -6.30
C ALA A 98 14.86 -2.20 -4.82
N LEU A 99 15.30 -3.22 -4.07
CA LEU A 99 15.76 -3.06 -2.68
C LEU A 99 16.97 -2.13 -2.60
N TYR A 100 17.95 -2.29 -3.49
CA TYR A 100 19.14 -1.44 -3.50
C TYR A 100 18.79 0.03 -3.73
N HIS A 101 17.96 0.30 -4.75
CA HIS A 101 17.56 1.66 -5.08
C HIS A 101 16.70 2.29 -4.00
N ARG A 102 15.72 1.55 -3.43
CA ARG A 102 14.89 2.08 -2.35
C ARG A 102 15.71 2.34 -1.09
N GLY A 103 16.60 1.42 -0.71
CA GLY A 103 17.50 1.63 0.43
C GLY A 103 18.40 2.85 0.26
N SER A 104 18.94 3.07 -0.94
CA SER A 104 19.75 4.26 -1.25
C SER A 104 18.93 5.54 -1.15
N LEU A 105 17.74 5.56 -1.76
CA LEU A 105 16.81 6.70 -1.73
C LEU A 105 16.41 7.05 -0.29
N ARG A 106 16.01 6.05 0.49
CA ARG A 106 15.61 6.20 1.90
C ARG A 106 16.73 6.75 2.77
N ARG A 107 17.97 6.34 2.53
CA ARG A 107 19.13 6.89 3.26
C ARG A 107 19.40 8.35 2.90
N GLN A 108 19.21 8.73 1.63
CA GLN A 108 19.72 9.99 1.07
C GLN A 108 18.68 11.11 1.04
N ASP A 109 17.49 10.82 0.52
CA ASP A 109 16.53 11.86 0.11
C ASP A 109 15.13 11.67 0.71
N ALA A 110 14.69 10.43 0.97
CA ALA A 110 13.37 10.16 1.58
C ALA A 110 13.40 10.11 3.13
N ASP A 111 14.57 10.32 3.73
CA ASP A 111 14.72 10.44 5.20
C ASP A 111 14.16 9.23 5.97
N ASP A 112 14.35 8.01 5.47
CA ASP A 112 13.94 6.76 6.14
C ASP A 112 15.16 5.85 6.38
N ARG A 113 16.05 6.31 7.27
CA ARG A 113 17.29 5.57 7.55
C ARG A 113 17.04 4.19 8.14
N GLU A 114 16.03 4.03 9.00
CA GLU A 114 15.69 2.73 9.57
C GLU A 114 15.15 1.78 8.47
N GLY A 115 14.28 2.25 7.57
CA GLY A 115 13.82 1.47 6.42
C GLY A 115 14.92 1.18 5.39
N ALA A 116 15.92 2.07 5.24
CA ALA A 116 17.09 1.79 4.42
C ALA A 116 17.93 0.61 4.96
N VAL A 117 18.07 0.50 6.29
CA VAL A 117 18.70 -0.68 6.92
C VAL A 117 17.95 -1.94 6.54
N GLU A 118 16.61 -1.94 6.66
CA GLU A 118 15.78 -3.09 6.31
C GLU A 118 15.97 -3.51 4.85
N ASP A 119 16.03 -2.56 3.93
CA ASP A 119 16.20 -2.83 2.50
C ASP A 119 17.56 -3.45 2.17
N PHE A 120 18.66 -2.90 2.72
CA PHE A 120 19.99 -3.45 2.49
C PHE A 120 20.18 -4.80 3.17
N GLU A 121 19.64 -5.00 4.37
CA GLU A 121 19.65 -6.30 5.04
C GLU A 121 18.86 -7.35 4.24
N ALA A 122 17.68 -6.98 3.73
CA ALA A 122 16.86 -7.86 2.90
C ALA A 122 17.59 -8.26 1.61
N LEU A 123 18.29 -7.31 0.97
CA LEU A 123 19.10 -7.57 -0.22
C LEU A 123 20.21 -8.57 0.07
N LEU A 124 21.00 -8.33 1.12
CA LEU A 124 22.14 -9.16 1.51
C LEU A 124 21.70 -10.56 1.94
N ALA A 125 20.54 -10.68 2.58
CA ALA A 125 19.95 -11.97 2.94
C ALA A 125 19.45 -12.74 1.70
N LEU A 126 18.85 -12.03 0.74
CA LEU A 126 18.27 -12.62 -0.45
C LEU A 126 19.33 -13.09 -1.46
N ALA A 127 20.38 -12.30 -1.67
CA ALA A 127 21.39 -12.55 -2.68
C ALA A 127 22.79 -12.08 -2.23
N PRO A 128 23.42 -12.79 -1.27
CA PRO A 128 24.70 -12.38 -0.69
C PRO A 128 25.86 -12.34 -1.71
N ASP A 129 25.77 -13.12 -2.79
CA ASP A 129 26.78 -13.17 -3.86
C ASP A 129 26.42 -12.27 -5.05
N HIS A 130 25.38 -11.43 -4.95
CA HIS A 130 24.99 -10.53 -6.01
C HIS A 130 26.03 -9.43 -6.25
N SER A 131 26.11 -8.92 -7.49
CA SER A 131 27.07 -7.87 -7.87
C SER A 131 26.94 -6.57 -7.06
N LEU A 132 25.72 -6.26 -6.59
CA LEU A 132 25.43 -5.11 -5.71
C LEU A 132 25.69 -5.38 -4.22
N ALA A 133 25.89 -6.63 -3.78
CA ALA A 133 26.03 -6.95 -2.37
C ALA A 133 27.18 -6.19 -1.67
N PRO A 134 28.38 -6.01 -2.27
CA PRO A 134 29.44 -5.21 -1.66
C PRO A 134 29.05 -3.74 -1.45
N ASN A 135 28.32 -3.16 -2.40
CA ASN A 135 27.84 -1.78 -2.29
C ASN A 135 26.74 -1.68 -1.22
N ALA A 136 25.79 -2.62 -1.20
CA ALA A 136 24.74 -2.68 -0.20
C ALA A 136 25.31 -2.83 1.22
N GLN A 137 26.36 -3.64 1.41
CA GLN A 137 27.06 -3.74 2.68
C GLN A 137 27.69 -2.40 3.11
N THR A 138 28.30 -1.70 2.17
CA THR A 138 28.92 -0.39 2.43
C THR A 138 27.87 0.65 2.83
N GLU A 139 26.77 0.72 2.08
CA GLU A 139 25.64 1.62 2.39
C GLU A 139 24.99 1.27 3.73
N LEU A 140 24.85 -0.03 4.04
CA LEU A 140 24.34 -0.51 5.32
C LEU A 140 25.21 -0.05 6.50
N ASP A 141 26.53 -0.11 6.36
CA ASP A 141 27.45 0.35 7.40
C ASP A 141 27.39 1.87 7.59
N TYR A 142 27.26 2.63 6.50
CA TYR A 142 27.04 4.08 6.58
C TYR A 142 25.73 4.42 7.27
N VAL A 143 24.60 3.85 6.84
CA VAL A 143 23.31 4.20 7.43
C VAL A 143 23.22 3.81 8.91
N ARG A 144 23.84 2.69 9.32
CA ARG A 144 23.94 2.32 10.74
C ARG A 144 24.72 3.35 11.55
N THR A 145 25.84 3.82 11.02
CA THR A 145 26.63 4.89 11.65
C THR A 145 25.80 6.17 11.76
N ASP A 146 25.13 6.57 10.67
CA ASP A 146 24.29 7.75 10.64
C ASP A 146 23.15 7.68 11.68
N ILE A 147 22.49 6.52 11.82
CA ILE A 147 21.45 6.26 12.83
C ILE A 147 22.02 6.40 14.25
N GLU A 148 23.18 5.80 14.52
CA GLU A 148 23.83 5.88 15.83
C GLU A 148 24.15 7.32 16.21
N GLU A 149 24.68 8.11 15.27
CA GLU A 149 25.00 9.52 15.47
C GLU A 149 23.74 10.35 15.74
N ILE A 150 22.68 10.17 14.95
CA ILE A 150 21.40 10.85 15.15
C ILE A 150 20.86 10.52 16.54
N LYS A 151 20.73 9.23 16.90
CA LYS A 151 20.22 8.79 18.20
C LYS A 151 21.04 9.32 19.37
N ALA A 152 22.37 9.33 19.24
CA ALA A 152 23.27 9.91 20.24
C ALA A 152 23.13 11.44 20.36
N SER A 153 22.64 12.10 19.31
CA SER A 153 22.38 13.55 19.30
C SER A 153 21.03 13.95 19.88
N MET A 154 20.03 13.06 19.83
CA MET A 154 18.65 13.41 20.19
C MET A 154 18.48 13.89 21.64
N ASN A 155 19.35 13.46 22.56
CA ASN A 155 19.32 13.94 23.96
C ASN A 155 19.68 15.43 24.10
N ARG A 156 20.18 16.07 23.04
CA ARG A 156 20.51 17.50 22.99
C ARG A 156 19.45 18.34 22.30
N PHE A 157 18.40 17.75 21.73
CA PHE A 157 17.32 18.51 21.09
C PHE A 157 16.53 19.27 22.16
N LEU A 158 16.51 20.60 22.02
CA LEU A 158 15.91 21.50 23.01
C LEU A 158 14.50 21.97 22.62
N ASN A 159 14.11 21.74 21.37
CA ASN A 159 12.84 22.21 20.82
C ASN A 159 12.22 21.16 19.88
N LEU A 160 10.95 21.38 19.55
CA LEU A 160 10.17 20.46 18.71
C LEU A 160 10.72 20.36 17.27
N PRO A 161 11.12 21.46 16.59
CA PRO A 161 11.76 21.37 15.28
C PRO A 161 13.00 20.47 15.24
N ASP A 162 13.97 20.66 16.14
CA ASP A 162 15.20 19.82 16.15
C ASP A 162 14.85 18.34 16.37
N TRP A 163 13.88 18.09 17.27
CA TRP A 163 13.40 16.73 17.52
C TRP A 163 12.67 16.15 16.31
N PHE A 164 11.89 16.96 15.59
CA PHE A 164 11.23 16.56 14.36
C PHE A 164 12.26 16.14 13.33
N ASP A 165 13.26 16.95 13.04
CA ASP A 165 14.26 16.65 12.00
C ASP A 165 14.97 15.33 12.27
N GLY A 166 15.44 15.10 13.50
CA GLY A 166 16.09 13.84 13.84
C GLY A 166 15.14 12.64 13.82
N THR A 167 13.88 12.82 14.21
CA THR A 167 12.87 11.74 14.17
C THR A 167 12.42 11.44 12.73
N TRP A 168 12.30 12.49 11.92
CA TRP A 168 11.95 12.44 10.52
C TRP A 168 13.01 11.68 9.75
N THR A 169 14.28 12.09 9.83
CA THR A 169 15.42 11.43 9.17
C THR A 169 15.62 9.96 9.58
N LEU A 170 15.13 9.55 10.75
CA LEU A 170 15.13 8.14 11.15
C LEU A 170 14.04 7.31 10.45
N GLY A 171 13.13 7.91 9.68
CA GLY A 171 11.98 7.24 9.07
C GLY A 171 10.72 7.24 9.91
N GLN A 172 10.75 7.89 11.08
CA GLN A 172 9.61 7.89 12.01
C GLN A 172 8.63 9.03 11.68
N HIS A 173 8.29 9.18 10.39
CA HIS A 173 7.53 10.30 9.83
C HIS A 173 6.20 10.49 10.54
N GLU A 174 5.42 9.42 10.72
CA GLU A 174 4.14 9.47 11.44
C GLU A 174 4.28 9.93 12.88
N GLN A 175 5.35 9.54 13.57
CA GLN A 175 5.62 9.97 14.93
C GLN A 175 5.95 11.46 14.97
N ALA A 176 6.76 11.92 14.02
CA ALA A 176 7.15 13.30 13.87
C ALA A 176 5.92 14.20 13.61
N VAL A 177 5.07 13.80 12.67
CA VAL A 177 3.81 14.49 12.29
C VAL A 177 2.82 14.51 13.45
N THR A 178 2.60 13.35 14.09
CA THR A 178 1.64 13.23 15.20
C THR A 178 1.98 14.18 16.34
N ARG A 179 3.28 14.41 16.60
CA ARG A 179 3.70 15.32 17.65
C ARG A 179 3.36 16.77 17.32
N TYR A 180 3.53 17.21 16.07
CA TYR A 180 3.07 18.53 15.63
C TYR A 180 1.56 18.67 15.81
N ARG A 181 0.77 17.74 15.23
CA ARG A 181 -0.70 17.70 15.36
C ARG A 181 -1.17 17.79 16.81
N THR A 182 -0.52 17.06 17.71
CA THR A 182 -0.89 17.02 19.13
C THR A 182 -0.46 18.28 19.89
N SER A 183 0.66 18.89 19.51
CA SER A 183 1.19 20.08 20.20
C SER A 183 0.40 21.35 19.89
N GLY A 184 -0.28 21.40 18.74
CA GLY A 184 -0.88 22.61 18.19
C GLY A 184 0.14 23.67 17.75
N LEU A 185 1.44 23.34 17.69
CA LEU A 185 2.48 24.22 17.17
C LEU A 185 2.63 24.05 15.66
N ALA A 186 3.05 25.11 14.97
CA ALA A 186 3.37 25.05 13.55
C ALA A 186 4.78 24.45 13.29
N PRO A 187 4.95 23.60 12.26
CA PRO A 187 6.28 23.25 11.73
C PRO A 187 7.02 24.46 11.16
N THR A 188 8.35 24.39 11.01
CA THR A 188 9.13 25.46 10.36
C THR A 188 8.79 25.56 8.87
N PRO A 189 9.11 26.67 8.17
CA PRO A 189 8.87 26.77 6.73
C PRO A 189 9.49 25.63 5.93
N GLU A 190 10.72 25.20 6.26
CA GLU A 190 11.35 24.07 5.57
C GLU A 190 10.58 22.77 5.82
N GLN A 191 10.19 22.50 7.07
CA GLN A 191 9.44 21.29 7.43
C GLN A 191 8.04 21.26 6.79
N VAL A 192 7.38 22.41 6.64
CA VAL A 192 6.12 22.50 5.90
C VAL A 192 6.28 21.99 4.48
N GLN A 193 7.35 22.38 3.78
CA GLN A 193 7.59 21.90 2.42
C GLN A 193 7.82 20.39 2.37
N THR A 194 8.63 19.86 3.29
CA THR A 194 8.84 18.41 3.42
C THR A 194 7.52 17.69 3.67
N LEU A 195 6.69 18.21 4.57
CA LEU A 195 5.39 17.62 4.93
C LEU A 195 4.37 17.72 3.79
N ILE A 196 4.43 18.74 2.94
CA ILE A 196 3.63 18.81 1.71
C ILE A 196 4.09 17.73 0.72
N GLN A 197 5.39 17.62 0.46
CA GLN A 197 5.94 16.62 -0.46
C GLN A 197 5.65 15.19 -0.02
N ALA A 198 5.67 14.94 1.29
CA ALA A 198 5.32 13.66 1.90
C ALA A 198 3.80 13.45 2.09
N GLY A 199 2.96 14.38 1.62
CA GLY A 199 1.50 14.24 1.61
C GLY A 199 0.81 14.43 2.97
N TYR A 200 1.47 14.99 3.98
CA TYR A 200 0.90 15.22 5.31
C TYR A 200 0.20 16.57 5.48
N ILE A 201 0.56 17.56 4.67
CA ILE A 201 -0.06 18.89 4.62
C ILE A 201 -0.68 19.11 3.25
N CYS A 202 -1.93 19.57 3.24
CA CYS A 202 -2.75 19.78 2.05
C CYS A 202 -3.26 21.22 2.00
N GLU A 203 -3.57 21.70 0.79
CA GLU A 203 -4.39 22.90 0.64
C GLU A 203 -5.81 22.62 1.15
N ALA A 204 -6.33 23.53 1.95
CA ALA A 204 -7.66 23.43 2.53
C ALA A 204 -8.71 24.07 1.62
N ASP A 205 -9.90 23.47 1.58
CA ASP A 205 -11.07 24.06 0.91
C ASP A 205 -11.59 25.33 1.63
N SER A 206 -11.24 25.47 2.91
CA SER A 206 -11.67 26.58 3.77
C SER A 206 -10.51 27.52 4.08
N GLN A 207 -10.74 28.82 3.89
CA GLN A 207 -9.80 29.87 4.33
C GLN A 207 -9.70 29.99 5.86
N GLU A 208 -10.59 29.31 6.61
CA GLU A 208 -10.56 29.26 8.07
C GLU A 208 -9.72 28.08 8.61
N ALA A 209 -9.26 27.19 7.73
CA ALA A 209 -8.41 26.07 8.12
C ALA A 209 -7.06 26.55 8.64
N ARG A 210 -6.55 25.85 9.65
CA ARG A 210 -5.30 26.17 10.33
C ARG A 210 -4.54 24.90 10.68
N LEU A 211 -3.24 24.89 10.40
CA LEU A 211 -2.32 23.82 10.80
C LEU A 211 -1.95 23.84 12.29
N HIS A 212 -2.20 24.95 12.98
CA HIS A 212 -1.72 25.19 14.35
C HIS A 212 -2.73 25.99 15.19
N ASP A 213 -2.67 25.77 16.49
CA ASP A 213 -3.48 26.43 17.53
C ASP A 213 -2.70 27.51 18.28
N PHE A 214 -1.37 27.38 18.34
CA PHE A 214 -0.48 28.25 19.10
C PHE A 214 0.64 28.80 18.22
N GLY A 215 0.95 30.08 18.41
CA GLY A 215 1.98 30.79 17.67
C GLY A 215 1.42 32.01 16.94
N GLU A 216 2.26 32.62 16.10
CA GLU A 216 1.84 33.69 15.20
C GLU A 216 1.30 33.07 13.90
N ASP A 217 0.21 33.64 13.39
CA ASP A 217 -0.29 33.31 12.05
C ASP A 217 0.81 33.66 11.03
N ARG A 218 1.16 32.70 10.17
CA ARG A 218 2.18 32.88 9.12
C ARG A 218 1.54 32.75 7.74
N ASP A 219 1.99 33.58 6.81
CA ASP A 219 1.48 33.62 5.43
C ASP A 219 1.66 32.29 4.70
N ASP A 220 2.74 31.55 4.97
CA ASP A 220 3.02 30.25 4.34
C ASP A 220 2.13 29.10 4.84
N LEU A 221 1.35 29.34 5.90
CA LEU A 221 0.39 28.39 6.46
C LEU A 221 -1.06 28.75 6.10
N ALA A 222 -1.29 29.87 5.41
CA ALA A 222 -2.62 30.34 5.09
C ALA A 222 -3.30 29.38 4.10
N GLY A 223 -4.49 28.89 4.47
CA GLY A 223 -5.23 27.94 3.64
C GLY A 223 -4.62 26.55 3.60
N MET A 224 -3.81 26.18 4.59
CA MET A 224 -3.23 24.84 4.72
C MET A 224 -3.89 24.07 5.86
N GLU A 225 -4.00 22.75 5.70
CA GLU A 225 -4.50 21.83 6.72
C GLU A 225 -3.74 20.51 6.76
N TRP A 226 -3.92 19.75 7.84
CA TRP A 226 -3.40 18.40 7.94
C TRP A 226 -4.28 17.48 7.09
N CYS A 227 -3.68 16.72 6.17
CA CYS A 227 -4.45 15.78 5.34
C CYS A 227 -5.06 14.66 6.21
N ASP A 228 -6.30 14.25 5.90
CA ASP A 228 -7.03 13.15 6.59
C ASP A 228 -6.33 11.79 6.44
N ALA A 229 -5.56 11.61 5.37
CA ALA A 229 -4.64 10.51 5.14
C ALA A 229 -3.46 11.02 4.30
N PRO A 230 -2.24 10.50 4.49
CA PRO A 230 -1.14 10.84 3.60
C PRO A 230 -1.49 10.42 2.17
N THR A 231 -1.45 11.36 1.23
CA THR A 231 -1.58 11.05 -0.21
C THR A 231 -0.26 10.45 -0.67
N SER A 232 -0.15 9.12 -0.60
CA SER A 232 0.92 8.35 -1.25
C SER A 232 0.67 8.24 -2.75
#